data_AF-A0A382UK09-F1
#
_entry.id   AF-A0A382UK09-F1
#
_cell.length_a   1.000
_cell.length_b   1.000
_cell.length_c   1.000
_cell.angle_alpha   90.00
_cell.angle_beta   90.00
_cell.angle_gamma   90.00
#
_symmetry.space_group_name_H-M   'P 1'
#
loop_
_entity.id
_entity.type
_entity.pdbx_description
1 polymer ?
#
loop_
_entity_poly.entity_id
_entity_poly.type
_entity_poly.pdbx_seq_one_letter_code
_entity_poly.pdbx_strand_id
1 'polypeptide(L)'
;VESSLFGHDSHGTLRLYEYIDQIRDGTFDPRGRPHVVRERGSTSILDGGGALGAVAGRLAVQRAVKLTRAHGVATVTLRNCCHLGRIGAYPLALARQGLLAMAFVNAGRLGRQIPPFGGID
;
A
#
# COMPACT_ATOMS: atom_id res chain seq x y z
N VAL A 1 14.17 1.37 4.90
CA VAL A 1 15.55 0.98 4.52
C VAL A 1 15.63 0.59 3.06
N GLU A 2 14.97 -0.49 2.60
CA GLU A 2 15.06 -0.90 1.17
C GLU A 2 14.79 0.24 0.19
N SER A 3 13.74 1.05 0.36
CA SER A 3 13.46 2.14 -0.59
C SER A 3 14.66 3.10 -0.77
N SER A 4 15.38 3.41 0.31
CA SER A 4 16.60 4.23 0.26
C SER A 4 17.73 3.53 -0.49
N LEU A 5 17.91 2.22 -0.29
CA LEU A 5 18.90 1.42 -1.02
C LEU A 5 18.60 1.35 -2.53
N PHE A 6 17.34 1.51 -2.92
CA PHE A 6 16.92 1.63 -4.31
C PHE A 6 16.96 3.08 -4.83
N GLY A 7 17.49 4.04 -4.07
CA GLY A 7 17.60 5.46 -4.48
C GLY A 7 16.30 6.25 -4.38
N HIS A 8 15.29 5.76 -3.64
CA HIS A 8 14.01 6.44 -3.43
C HIS A 8 13.87 6.95 -1.99
N ASP A 9 14.77 7.84 -1.57
CA ASP A 9 14.83 8.35 -0.19
C ASP A 9 13.56 9.07 0.26
N SER A 10 12.88 9.77 -0.65
CA SER A 10 11.57 10.40 -0.40
C SER A 10 10.49 9.41 0.06
N HIS A 11 10.72 8.11 -0.11
CA HIS A 11 9.84 7.01 0.32
C HIS A 11 10.60 5.96 1.16
N GLY A 12 11.76 6.36 1.69
CA GLY A 12 12.67 5.57 2.51
C GLY A 12 12.66 5.99 3.97
N THR A 13 13.83 6.06 4.59
CA THR A 13 13.96 6.38 6.04
C THR A 13 13.45 7.77 6.39
N LEU A 14 13.51 8.74 5.46
CA LEU A 14 13.00 10.09 5.67
C LEU A 14 11.51 10.13 6.06
N ARG A 15 10.70 9.16 5.59
CA ARG A 15 9.27 9.09 5.94
C ARG A 15 9.00 8.67 7.38
N LEU A 16 10.00 8.15 8.09
CA LEU A 16 9.80 7.67 9.46
C LEU A 16 9.32 8.79 10.40
N TYR A 17 9.84 10.01 10.24
CA TYR A 17 9.42 11.16 11.04
C TYR A 17 7.93 11.45 10.86
N GLU A 18 7.47 11.55 9.61
CA GLU A 18 6.06 11.77 9.28
C GLU A 18 5.16 10.66 9.83
N TYR A 19 5.56 9.40 9.72
CA TYR A 19 4.78 8.28 10.25
C TYR A 19 4.69 8.32 11.78
N ILE A 20 5.76 8.72 12.47
CA ILE A 20 5.75 8.88 13.94
C ILE A 20 4.79 9.99 14.35
N ASP A 21 4.81 11.12 13.65
CA ASP A 21 3.91 12.24 13.95
C ASP A 21 2.44 11.85 13.71
N GLN A 22 2.15 11.16 12.61
CA GLN A 22 0.80 10.64 12.31
C GLN A 22 0.33 9.52 13.26
N ILE A 23 1.25 8.84 13.94
CA ILE A 23 0.90 7.91 15.02
C ILE A 23 0.58 8.69 16.29
N ARG A 24 1.37 9.72 16.61
CA ARG A 24 1.21 10.53 17.82
C ARG A 24 -0.06 11.37 17.81
N ASP A 25 -0.46 11.89 16.64
CA ASP A 25 -1.69 12.67 16.48
C ASP A 25 -2.95 11.80 16.31
N GLY A 26 -2.80 10.48 16.32
CA GLY A 26 -3.90 9.52 16.21
C GLY A 26 -4.45 9.32 14.80
N THR A 27 -3.80 9.87 13.77
CA THR A 27 -4.20 9.65 12.36
C THR A 27 -4.12 8.17 11.98
N PHE A 28 -3.13 7.43 12.50
CA PHE A 28 -2.97 5.99 12.28
C PHE A 28 -2.74 5.21 13.57
N ASP A 29 -3.26 3.98 13.65
CA ASP A 29 -3.08 3.10 14.80
C ASP A 29 -1.91 2.15 14.56
N PRO A 30 -0.80 2.26 15.32
CA PRO A 30 0.32 1.33 15.20
C PRO A 30 -0.05 -0.12 15.58
N ARG A 31 -1.19 -0.33 16.25
CA ARG A 31 -1.75 -1.64 16.59
C ARG A 31 -2.79 -2.11 15.57
N GLY A 32 -3.06 -1.31 14.55
CA GLY A 32 -3.98 -1.62 13.46
C GLY A 32 -3.67 -2.97 12.82
N ARG A 33 -4.71 -3.75 12.54
CA ARG A 33 -4.58 -5.11 11.99
C ARG A 33 -5.25 -5.21 10.62
N PRO A 34 -4.47 -5.27 9.53
CA PRO A 34 -5.01 -5.49 8.21
C PRO A 34 -5.77 -6.82 8.13
N HIS A 35 -6.93 -6.82 7.50
CA HIS A 35 -7.77 -8.00 7.34
C HIS A 35 -8.52 -8.01 6.00
N VAL A 36 -9.05 -9.18 5.64
CA VAL A 36 -9.89 -9.34 4.45
C VAL A 36 -11.32 -8.97 4.82
N VAL A 37 -11.88 -8.00 4.10
CA VAL A 37 -13.30 -7.62 4.24
C VAL A 37 -14.17 -8.54 3.40
N ARG A 38 -13.72 -8.83 2.16
CA ARG A 38 -14.46 -9.65 1.22
C ARG A 38 -13.50 -10.29 0.23
N GLU A 39 -13.70 -11.56 -0.07
CA GLU A 39 -12.95 -12.31 -1.08
C GLU A 39 -13.96 -13.06 -1.96
N ARG A 40 -13.84 -12.96 -3.29
CA ARG A 40 -14.69 -13.67 -4.25
C ARG A 40 -13.89 -14.00 -5.50
N GLY A 41 -13.62 -15.28 -5.72
CA GLY A 41 -12.79 -15.73 -6.84
C GLY A 41 -11.44 -15.00 -6.86
N SER A 42 -11.09 -14.43 -8.01
CA SER A 42 -9.85 -13.67 -8.22
C SER A 42 -9.81 -12.28 -7.56
N THR A 43 -10.78 -11.91 -6.71
CA THR A 43 -10.85 -10.56 -6.12
C THR A 43 -10.81 -10.57 -4.59
N SER A 44 -10.09 -9.61 -4.00
CA SER A 44 -10.03 -9.41 -2.54
C SER A 44 -10.10 -7.93 -2.19
N ILE A 45 -10.93 -7.58 -1.21
CA ILE A 45 -11.02 -6.24 -0.62
C ILE A 45 -10.42 -6.32 0.78
N LEU A 46 -9.39 -5.52 1.03
CA LEU A 46 -8.67 -5.44 2.29
C LEU A 46 -8.97 -4.13 3.01
N ASP A 47 -9.09 -4.21 4.32
CA ASP A 47 -9.05 -3.05 5.21
C ASP A 47 -7.74 -3.09 6.00
N GLY A 48 -6.98 -2.00 5.99
CA GLY A 48 -5.71 -1.88 6.68
C GLY A 48 -5.86 -1.73 8.20
N GLY A 49 -7.07 -1.47 8.70
CA GLY A 49 -7.33 -1.27 10.13
C GLY A 49 -6.55 -0.10 10.72
N GLY A 50 -6.25 0.94 9.92
CA GLY A 50 -5.44 2.09 10.33
C GLY A 50 -3.94 1.80 10.46
N ALA A 51 -3.47 0.61 10.05
CA ALA A 51 -2.08 0.22 10.19
C ALA A 51 -1.13 1.02 9.26
N LEU A 52 0.16 0.96 9.58
CA LEU A 52 1.23 1.41 8.69
C LEU A 52 1.10 0.76 7.31
N GLY A 53 1.31 1.55 6.25
CA GLY A 53 1.07 1.12 4.87
C GLY A 53 1.90 -0.11 4.48
N ALA A 54 3.15 -0.21 4.95
CA ALA A 54 3.98 -1.39 4.71
C ALA A 54 3.40 -2.69 5.32
N VAL A 55 2.72 -2.59 6.46
CA VAL A 55 2.08 -3.74 7.13
C VAL A 55 0.86 -4.19 6.32
N ALA A 56 0.02 -3.25 5.91
CA ALA A 56 -1.16 -3.52 5.10
C ALA A 56 -0.80 -4.01 3.67
N GLY A 57 0.20 -3.40 3.05
CA GLY A 57 0.70 -3.78 1.74
C GLY A 57 1.31 -5.18 1.70
N ARG A 58 1.92 -5.64 2.81
CA ARG A 58 2.39 -7.03 2.93
C ARG A 58 1.23 -8.03 2.83
N LEU A 59 0.10 -7.76 3.49
CA LEU A 59 -1.10 -8.59 3.36
C LEU A 59 -1.63 -8.56 1.92
N ALA A 60 -1.63 -7.39 1.27
CA ALA A 60 -2.06 -7.26 -0.12
C ALA A 60 -1.23 -8.15 -1.07
N VAL A 61 0.09 -8.14 -0.94
CA VAL A 61 0.98 -9.03 -1.72
C VAL A 61 0.67 -10.50 -1.44
N GLN A 62 0.52 -10.89 -0.17
CA GLN A 62 0.19 -12.28 0.19
C GLN A 62 -1.12 -12.75 -0.45
N ARG A 63 -2.15 -11.88 -0.48
CA ARG A 63 -3.44 -12.18 -1.10
C ARG A 63 -3.33 -12.25 -2.62
N ALA A 64 -2.60 -11.31 -3.24
CA ALA A 64 -2.38 -11.33 -4.68
C ALA A 64 -1.70 -12.63 -5.13
N VAL A 65 -0.65 -13.08 -4.43
CA VAL A 65 0.01 -14.37 -4.73
C VAL A 65 -0.96 -15.53 -4.62
N LYS A 66 -1.69 -15.62 -3.49
CA LYS A 66 -2.64 -16.73 -3.23
C LYS A 66 -3.69 -16.81 -4.34
N LEU A 67 -4.32 -15.68 -4.66
CA LEU A 67 -5.43 -15.64 -5.62
C LEU A 67 -4.96 -15.82 -7.06
N THR A 68 -3.83 -15.22 -7.45
CA THR A 68 -3.28 -15.42 -8.80
C THR A 68 -2.89 -16.87 -9.04
N ARG A 69 -2.32 -17.56 -8.03
CA ARG A 69 -2.02 -19.00 -8.16
C ARG A 69 -3.27 -19.86 -8.29
N ALA A 70 -4.37 -19.48 -7.64
CA ALA A 70 -5.62 -20.23 -7.68
C ALA A 70 -6.46 -19.96 -8.95
N HIS A 71 -6.38 -18.74 -9.49
CA HIS A 71 -7.30 -18.25 -10.52
C HIS A 71 -6.63 -17.70 -11.78
N GLY A 72 -5.29 -17.74 -11.88
CA GLY A 72 -4.50 -17.20 -12.98
C GLY A 72 -4.33 -15.67 -12.96
N VAL A 73 -5.25 -14.95 -12.31
CA VAL A 73 -5.22 -13.49 -12.14
C VAL A 73 -5.77 -13.12 -10.76
N ALA A 74 -5.36 -11.98 -10.23
CA ALA A 74 -5.96 -11.40 -9.03
C ALA A 74 -6.11 -9.88 -9.13
N THR A 75 -7.16 -9.35 -8.51
CA THR A 75 -7.32 -7.93 -8.20
C THR A 75 -7.49 -7.78 -6.70
N VAL A 76 -6.57 -7.06 -6.07
CA VAL A 76 -6.61 -6.80 -4.62
C VAL A 76 -6.71 -5.30 -4.39
N THR A 77 -7.74 -4.87 -3.67
CA THR A 77 -7.90 -3.48 -3.23
C THR A 77 -7.59 -3.36 -1.75
N LEU A 78 -7.02 -2.23 -1.34
CA LEU A 78 -6.68 -1.94 0.04
C LEU A 78 -7.17 -0.53 0.39
N ARG A 79 -7.86 -0.41 1.52
CA ARG A 79 -8.31 0.87 2.08
C ARG A 79 -7.90 1.00 3.54
N ASN A 80 -8.08 2.19 4.12
CA ASN A 80 -7.89 2.45 5.55
C ASN A 80 -6.49 2.03 6.06
N CYS A 81 -5.44 2.50 5.38
CA CYS A 81 -4.06 2.35 5.79
C CYS A 81 -3.29 3.66 5.61
N CYS A 82 -2.15 3.76 6.29
CA CYS A 82 -1.18 4.83 6.07
C CYS A 82 -0.56 4.75 4.67
N HIS A 83 0.19 5.79 4.31
CA HIS A 83 1.03 5.84 3.12
C HIS A 83 1.89 4.57 2.95
N LEU A 84 1.85 3.97 1.75
CA LEU A 84 2.45 2.67 1.43
C LEU A 84 3.95 2.71 1.15
N GLY A 85 4.58 3.89 1.20
CA GLY A 85 6.00 4.05 0.85
C GLY A 85 6.24 3.87 -0.64
N ARG A 86 7.36 3.23 -1.01
CA ARG A 86 7.72 3.02 -2.42
C ARG A 86 6.79 1.98 -3.06
N ILE A 87 5.87 2.43 -3.91
CA ILE A 87 4.89 1.55 -4.56
C ILE A 87 5.54 0.46 -5.41
N GLY A 88 6.69 0.74 -6.03
CA GLY A 88 7.45 -0.27 -6.79
C GLY A 88 7.89 -1.49 -5.98
N ALA A 89 7.88 -1.45 -4.64
CA ALA A 89 8.24 -2.60 -3.80
C ALA A 89 7.25 -3.78 -3.92
N TYR A 90 5.96 -3.49 -4.09
CA TYR A 90 4.89 -4.51 -4.15
C TYR A 90 4.89 -5.32 -5.46
N PRO A 91 4.90 -4.70 -6.67
CA PRO A 91 5.02 -5.45 -7.90
C PRO A 91 6.39 -6.13 -8.01
N LEU A 92 7.47 -5.55 -7.47
CA LEU A 92 8.77 -6.23 -7.40
C LEU A 92 8.70 -7.50 -6.53
N ALA A 93 7.99 -7.48 -5.40
CA ALA A 93 7.79 -8.65 -4.55
C ALA A 93 6.97 -9.76 -5.25
N LEU A 94 6.05 -9.39 -6.14
CA LEU A 94 5.28 -10.32 -6.97
C LEU A 94 6.12 -10.86 -8.14
N ALA A 95 6.91 -10.00 -8.79
CA ALA A 95 7.83 -10.36 -9.87
C ALA A 95 8.89 -11.38 -9.42
N ARG A 96 9.44 -11.20 -8.21
CA ARG A 96 10.35 -12.18 -7.58
C ARG A 96 9.73 -13.58 -7.38
N GLN A 97 8.40 -13.70 -7.50
CA GLN A 97 7.67 -14.96 -7.42
C GLN A 97 7.20 -15.46 -8.79
N GLY A 98 7.71 -14.88 -9.89
CA GLY A 98 7.35 -15.24 -11.26
C GLY A 98 6.00 -14.70 -11.72
N LEU A 99 5.47 -13.65 -11.07
CA LEU A 99 4.18 -13.05 -11.40
C LEU A 99 4.35 -11.66 -12.03
N LEU A 100 3.53 -11.32 -13.02
CA LEU A 100 3.38 -9.95 -13.50
C LEU A 100 2.41 -9.18 -12.61
N ALA A 101 2.72 -7.92 -12.28
CA ALA A 101 1.89 -7.10 -11.42
C ALA A 101 1.95 -5.61 -11.77
N MET A 102 0.81 -4.94 -11.58
CA MET A 102 0.69 -3.48 -11.58
C MET A 102 0.14 -3.03 -10.23
N ALA A 103 0.63 -1.90 -9.73
CA ALA A 103 0.19 -1.35 -8.45
C ALA A 103 -0.01 0.16 -8.58
N PHE A 104 -1.13 0.63 -8.02
CA PHE A 104 -1.54 2.03 -8.03
C PHE A 104 -1.98 2.42 -6.63
N VAL A 105 -1.82 3.69 -6.29
CA VAL A 105 -2.31 4.26 -5.05
C VAL A 105 -2.91 5.64 -5.32
N ASN A 106 -3.78 6.07 -4.42
CA ASN A 106 -4.05 7.49 -4.24
C ASN A 106 -3.20 8.02 -3.08
N ALA A 107 -3.22 9.33 -2.86
CA ALA A 107 -2.51 9.98 -1.76
C ALA A 107 -3.43 10.30 -0.55
N GLY A 108 -4.63 9.71 -0.49
CA GLY A 108 -5.58 9.90 0.61
C GLY A 108 -5.84 11.37 0.94
N ARG A 109 -5.75 11.73 2.23
CA ARG A 109 -5.94 13.11 2.73
C ARG A 109 -4.89 14.09 2.21
N LEU A 110 -3.69 13.61 1.89
CA LEU A 110 -2.63 14.41 1.27
C LEU A 110 -2.78 14.51 -0.26
N GLY A 111 -3.78 13.85 -0.86
CA GLY A 111 -3.95 13.76 -2.31
C GLY A 111 -4.39 15.04 -3.03
N ARG A 112 -4.58 16.14 -2.30
CA ARG A 112 -4.78 17.47 -2.88
C ARG A 112 -3.45 18.17 -3.12
N GLN A 113 -2.55 17.48 -3.82
CA GLN A 113 -1.23 18.03 -4.18
C GLN A 113 -1.17 18.50 -5.62
N ILE A 114 -2.08 18.00 -6.47
CA ILE A 114 -2.10 18.28 -7.90
C ILE A 114 -3.53 18.73 -8.26
N PRO A 115 -3.73 19.98 -8.71
CA PRO A 115 -5.04 20.42 -9.19
C PRO A 115 -5.42 19.66 -10.48
N PRO A 116 -6.72 19.44 -10.74
CA PRO A 116 -7.17 18.93 -12.04
C PRO A 116 -6.78 19.93 -13.16
N PHE A 117 -6.73 19.46 -14.40
CA PHE A 117 -6.41 20.32 -15.54
C PHE A 117 -7.33 21.56 -15.59
N GLY A 118 -6.73 22.75 -15.63
CA GLY A 118 -7.43 24.04 -15.58
C GLY A 118 -7.82 24.53 -14.18
N GLY A 119 -7.62 23.71 -13.14
CA GLY A 119 -7.76 24.11 -11.74
C GLY A 119 -6.49 24.73 -11.17
N ILE A 120 -6.64 25.47 -10.08
CA ILE A 120 -5.53 26.11 -9.32
C ILE A 120 -5.54 25.78 -7.82
N ASP A 121 -6.58 25.07 -7.35
CA ASP A 121 -6.80 24.69 -5.95
C ASP A 121 -6.35 23.25 -5.65
#